data_AF-A0A0C2W670-F1
#
_entry.id   AF-A0A0C2W670-F1
#
_cell.length_a   1.000
_cell.length_b   1.000
_cell.length_c   1.000
_cell.angle_alpha   90.00
_cell.angle_beta   90.00
_cell.angle_gamma   90.00
#
_symmetry.space_group_name_H-M   'P 1'
#
loop_
_entity.id
_entity.type
_entity.pdbx_description
1 polymer ?
#
loop_
_entity_poly.entity_id
_entity_poly.type
_entity_poly.pdbx_seq_one_letter_code
_entity_poly.pdbx_strand_id
1 'polypeptide(L)'
;MRNIKISPIAKNDLLEIKNYIISEFDHPEAAQKLLSDIIQCYETLKSYHLAGMELALKISIPTDYRYLICNDYLVFYKYDHHFIFIYRIIASKRDFIRILFEKE
;
A
#
# COMPACT_ATOMS: atom_id res chain seq x y z
N MET A 1 9.23 13.61 12.41
CA MET A 1 8.33 12.54 11.91
C MET A 1 7.32 13.17 10.96
N ARG A 2 6.99 12.49 9.86
CA ARG A 2 5.96 12.94 8.90
C ARG A 2 4.58 12.41 9.30
N ASN A 3 3.53 13.03 8.78
CA ASN A 3 2.16 12.55 8.95
C ASN A 3 1.73 11.72 7.73
N ILE A 4 0.87 10.73 7.94
CA ILE A 4 0.34 9.91 6.86
C ILE A 4 -0.98 10.49 6.36
N LYS A 5 -1.12 10.59 5.04
CA LYS A 5 -2.37 10.85 4.33
C LYS A 5 -2.69 9.65 3.45
N ILE A 6 -3.89 9.12 3.58
CA ILE A 6 -4.34 7.94 2.84
C ILE A 6 -5.34 8.39 1.78
N SER A 7 -5.09 8.03 0.52
CA SER A 7 -6.02 8.30 -0.56
C SER A 7 -7.36 7.57 -0.33
N PRO A 8 -8.49 8.07 -0.86
CA PRO A 8 -9.75 7.33 -0.80
C PRO A 8 -9.64 5.92 -1.39
N ILE A 9 -8.87 5.75 -2.47
CA ILE A 9 -8.67 4.46 -3.13
C ILE A 9 -7.87 3.50 -2.23
N ALA A 10 -6.83 3.97 -1.54
CA ALA A 10 -6.09 3.14 -0.59
C ALA A 10 -6.93 2.73 0.62
N LYS A 11 -7.89 3.57 1.05
CA LYS A 11 -8.87 3.15 2.06
C LYS A 11 -9.79 2.05 1.53
N ASN A 12 -10.24 2.16 0.29
CA ASN A 12 -11.05 1.12 -0.36
C ASN A 12 -10.24 -0.17 -0.53
N ASP A 13 -8.97 -0.09 -0.91
CA ASP A 13 -8.08 -1.26 -1.00
C ASP A 13 -8.05 -2.03 0.34
N LEU A 14 -7.94 -1.34 1.49
CA LEU A 14 -8.00 -1.97 2.82
C LEU A 14 -9.37 -2.62 3.12
N LEU A 15 -10.47 -1.99 2.69
CA LEU A 15 -11.82 -2.54 2.85
C LEU A 15 -12.00 -3.79 1.97
N GLU A 16 -11.51 -3.77 0.74
CA GLU A 16 -11.54 -4.93 -0.16
C GLU A 16 -10.74 -6.10 0.40
N ILE A 17 -9.53 -5.84 0.94
CA ILE A 17 -8.71 -6.86 1.62
C ILE A 17 -9.48 -7.50 2.77
N LYS A 18 -10.10 -6.68 3.63
CA LYS A 18 -10.91 -7.16 4.75
C LYS A 18 -12.06 -8.03 4.26
N ASN A 19 -12.83 -7.54 3.28
CA ASN A 19 -14.02 -8.22 2.79
C ASN A 19 -13.66 -9.54 2.11
N TYR A 20 -12.61 -9.57 1.29
CA TYR A 20 -12.11 -10.80 0.66
C TYR A 20 -11.78 -11.88 1.68
N ILE A 21 -11.07 -11.54 2.76
CA ILE A 21 -10.70 -12.55 3.76
C ILE A 21 -11.91 -13.07 4.52
N ILE A 22 -12.84 -12.19 4.86
CA ILE A 22 -14.08 -12.58 5.55
C ILE A 22 -14.94 -13.45 4.63
N SER A 23 -15.11 -13.08 3.36
CA SER A 23 -15.97 -13.82 2.43
C SER A 23 -15.40 -15.18 2.03
N GLU A 24 -14.09 -15.26 1.78
CA GLU A 24 -13.46 -16.48 1.29
C GLU A 24 -13.10 -17.48 2.39
N PHE A 25 -12.80 -16.98 3.60
CA PHE A 25 -12.23 -17.83 4.66
C PHE A 25 -13.02 -17.83 5.97
N ASP A 26 -14.08 -17.03 6.11
CA ASP A 26 -14.87 -16.89 7.36
C ASP A 26 -13.99 -16.65 8.62
N HIS A 27 -12.89 -15.92 8.42
CA HIS A 27 -11.87 -15.67 9.44
C HIS A 27 -11.72 -14.16 9.73
N PRO A 28 -12.68 -13.55 10.44
CA PRO A 28 -12.66 -12.11 10.71
C PRO A 28 -11.44 -11.65 11.54
N GLU A 29 -10.95 -12.51 12.43
CA GLU A 29 -9.76 -12.24 13.26
C GLU A 29 -8.49 -12.18 12.39
N ALA A 30 -8.36 -13.09 11.41
CA ALA A 30 -7.25 -13.09 10.47
C ALA A 30 -7.27 -11.84 9.60
N ALA A 31 -8.45 -11.41 9.14
CA ALA A 31 -8.62 -10.17 8.40
C ALA A 31 -8.16 -8.96 9.23
N GLN A 32 -8.58 -8.87 10.49
CA GLN A 32 -8.19 -7.78 11.38
C GLN A 32 -6.68 -7.75 11.65
N LYS A 33 -6.07 -8.92 11.90
CA LYS A 33 -4.63 -9.04 12.12
C LYS A 33 -3.85 -8.56 10.90
N LEU A 34 -4.19 -9.05 9.71
CA LEU A 34 -3.51 -8.64 8.49
C LEU A 34 -3.61 -7.13 8.25
N LEU A 35 -4.79 -6.52 8.44
CA LEU A 35 -4.95 -5.08 8.31
C LEU A 35 -4.06 -4.32 9.30
N SER A 36 -4.01 -4.78 10.55
CA SER A 36 -3.14 -4.20 11.57
C SER A 36 -1.66 -4.28 11.16
N ASP A 37 -1.23 -5.42 10.64
CA ASP A 37 0.15 -5.64 10.18
C ASP A 37 0.52 -4.69 9.02
N ILE A 38 -0.38 -4.53 8.04
CA ILE A 38 -0.20 -3.59 6.92
C ILE A 38 -0.10 -2.15 7.43
N ILE A 39 -1.01 -1.75 8.33
CA ILE A 39 -1.04 -0.40 8.91
C ILE A 39 0.25 -0.11 9.68
N GLN A 40 0.64 -1.03 10.57
CA GLN A 40 1.87 -0.89 11.36
C GLN A 40 3.11 -0.82 10.46
N CYS A 41 3.14 -1.62 9.39
CA CYS A 41 4.22 -1.62 8.42
C CYS A 41 4.39 -0.25 7.73
N TYR A 42 3.32 0.33 7.16
CA TYR A 42 3.46 1.63 6.49
C TYR A 42 3.59 2.79 7.48
N GLU A 43 3.12 2.65 8.73
CA GLU A 43 3.29 3.65 9.80
C GLU A 43 4.77 3.92 10.11
N THR A 44 5.66 2.94 9.86
CA THR A 44 7.12 3.12 9.96
C THR A 44 7.65 4.23 9.04
N LEU A 45 6.96 4.53 7.94
CA LEU A 45 7.35 5.58 6.97
C LEU A 45 7.31 6.99 7.58
N LYS A 46 6.59 7.20 8.70
CA LYS A 46 6.62 8.48 9.43
C LYS A 46 8.04 8.85 9.87
N SER A 47 8.85 7.85 10.20
CA SER A 47 10.25 8.00 10.61
C SER A 47 11.22 7.67 9.48
N TYR A 48 10.89 6.68 8.65
CA TYR A 48 11.78 6.13 7.62
C TYR A 48 11.18 6.22 6.22
N HIS A 49 10.90 7.44 5.76
CA HIS A 49 10.26 7.69 4.46
C HIS A 49 11.02 7.14 3.24
N LEU A 50 12.32 6.85 3.37
CA LEU A 50 13.15 6.24 2.32
C LEU A 50 13.20 4.71 2.37
N ALA A 51 12.54 4.06 3.34
CA ALA A 51 12.60 2.61 3.53
C ALA A 51 12.01 1.80 2.37
N GLY A 52 11.06 2.37 1.62
CA GLY A 52 10.53 1.74 0.41
C GLY A 52 11.48 1.85 -0.77
N MET A 53 11.33 0.95 -1.75
CA MET A 53 12.08 0.98 -3.01
C MET A 53 11.46 1.96 -4.02
N GLU A 54 12.30 2.56 -4.87
CA GLU A 54 11.84 3.37 -6.00
C GLU A 54 11.23 2.47 -7.07
N LEU A 55 9.98 2.74 -7.45
CA LEU A 55 9.28 1.93 -8.43
C LEU A 55 9.92 2.08 -9.82
N ALA A 56 10.43 3.27 -10.15
CA ALA A 56 11.12 3.54 -11.42
C ALA A 56 12.36 2.64 -11.65
N LEU A 57 12.96 2.07 -10.59
CA LEU A 57 14.07 1.12 -10.72
C LEU A 57 13.61 -0.29 -11.13
N LYS A 58 12.30 -0.56 -11.09
CA LYS A 58 11.70 -1.87 -11.38
C LYS A 58 10.90 -1.90 -12.67
N ILE A 59 10.49 -0.75 -13.20
CA ILE A 59 9.63 -0.64 -14.38
C ILE A 59 10.16 0.42 -15.34
N SER A 60 9.80 0.33 -16.62
CA SER A 60 10.22 1.30 -17.65
C SER A 60 9.30 2.51 -17.78
N ILE A 61 8.41 2.74 -16.82
CA ILE A 61 7.48 3.87 -16.78
C ILE A 61 8.04 4.94 -15.82
N PRO A 62 8.29 6.17 -16.27
CA PRO A 62 8.71 7.26 -15.39
C PRO A 62 7.68 7.50 -14.28
N THR A 63 8.12 7.40 -13.03
CA THR A 63 7.27 7.61 -11.85
C THR A 63 8.10 8.00 -10.64
N ASP A 64 7.49 8.77 -9.75
CA ASP A 64 7.98 9.13 -8.42
C ASP A 64 7.40 8.22 -7.32
N TYR A 65 6.68 7.15 -7.69
CA TYR A 65 6.21 6.18 -6.71
C TYR A 65 7.36 5.44 -6.03
N ARG A 66 7.22 5.25 -4.72
CA ARG A 66 7.94 4.25 -3.95
C ARG A 66 6.98 3.18 -3.48
N TYR A 67 7.50 2.01 -3.14
CA TYR A 67 6.70 0.95 -2.57
C TYR A 67 7.39 0.26 -1.39
N LEU A 68 6.59 -0.12 -0.40
CA LEU A 68 7.01 -0.93 0.75
C LEU A 68 6.29 -2.29 0.67
N ILE A 69 6.99 -3.37 0.98
CA ILE A 69 6.41 -4.71 1.07
C ILE A 69 5.95 -4.92 2.52
N CYS A 70 4.65 -5.17 2.69
CA CYS A 70 4.00 -5.39 3.98
C CYS A 70 3.19 -6.69 3.89
N ASN A 71 3.71 -7.78 4.45
CA ASN A 71 3.22 -9.14 4.15
C ASN A 71 3.16 -9.36 2.62
N ASP A 72 2.08 -9.95 2.12
CA ASP A 72 1.85 -10.16 0.69
C ASP A 72 1.33 -8.91 -0.04
N TYR A 73 1.43 -7.71 0.53
CA TYR A 73 0.91 -6.46 -0.05
C TYR A 73 2.00 -5.43 -0.31
N LEU A 74 1.86 -4.73 -1.44
CA LEU A 74 2.67 -3.60 -1.84
C LEU A 74 1.93 -2.32 -1.47
N VAL A 75 2.54 -1.51 -0.60
CA VAL A 75 2.05 -0.18 -0.23
C VAL A 75 2.76 0.85 -1.09
N PHE A 76 2.05 1.40 -2.08
CA PHE A 76 2.57 2.44 -2.97
C PHE A 76 2.38 3.81 -2.36
N TYR A 77 3.46 4.58 -2.27
CA TYR A 77 3.46 5.88 -1.62
C TYR A 77 4.35 6.90 -2.32
N LYS A 78 4.11 8.16 -1.99
CA LYS A 78 5.02 9.28 -2.24
C LYS A 78 5.25 10.03 -0.92
N TYR A 79 6.24 10.90 -0.88
CA TYR A 79 6.48 11.73 0.30
C TYR A 79 6.93 13.13 -0.08
N ASP A 80 6.65 14.09 0.81
CA ASP A 80 7.24 15.43 0.79
C ASP A 80 7.92 15.73 2.14
N HIS A 81 8.18 16.99 2.45
CA HIS A 81 8.79 17.38 3.73
C HIS A 81 7.92 17.06 4.96
N HIS A 82 6.61 17.04 4.81
CA HIS A 82 5.64 16.96 5.91
C HIS A 82 4.83 15.67 5.92
N PHE A 83 4.57 15.09 4.74
CA PHE A 83 3.61 14.01 4.56
C PHE A 83 4.18 12.79 3.84
N ILE A 84 3.63 11.64 4.23
CA ILE A 84 3.64 10.40 3.45
C ILE A 84 2.24 10.25 2.85
N PHE A 85 2.15 10.11 1.54
CA PHE A 85 0.90 9.90 0.83
C PHE A 85 0.80 8.44 0.43
N ILE A 86 -0.06 7.67 1.08
CA ILE A 86 -0.38 6.30 0.69
C ILE A 86 -1.39 6.35 -0.45
N TYR A 87 -0.97 5.95 -1.65
CA TYR A 87 -1.79 6.06 -2.86
C TYR A 87 -2.60 4.80 -3.12
N ARG A 88 -1.99 3.61 -2.97
CA ARG A 88 -2.60 2.30 -3.23
C ARG A 88 -2.00 1.23 -2.32
N ILE A 89 -2.78 0.20 -2.01
CA ILE A 89 -2.35 -1.00 -1.29
C ILE A 89 -2.79 -2.21 -2.13
N ILE A 90 -1.84 -2.92 -2.73
CA ILE A 90 -2.14 -3.92 -3.76
C ILE A 90 -1.50 -5.25 -3.37
N ALA A 91 -2.25 -6.35 -3.46
CA ALA A 91 -1.67 -7.68 -3.27
C ALA A 91 -0.53 -7.91 -4.28
N SER A 92 0.62 -8.42 -3.82
CA SER A 92 1.85 -8.56 -4.60
C SER A 92 1.72 -9.49 -5.80
N LYS A 93 0.70 -10.35 -5.80
CA LYS A 93 0.36 -11.26 -6.90
C LYS A 93 -0.49 -10.61 -7.99
N ARG A 94 -1.01 -9.39 -7.78
CA ARG A 94 -1.79 -8.65 -8.79
C ARG A 94 -0.86 -7.83 -9.67
N ASP A 95 -1.29 -7.62 -10.91
CA ASP A 95 -0.60 -6.75 -11.86
C ASP A 95 -0.72 -5.27 -11.45
N PHE A 96 0.20 -4.84 -10.59
CA PHE A 96 0.22 -3.48 -10.08
C PHE A 96 0.56 -2.44 -11.17
N ILE A 97 1.23 -2.83 -12.26
CA ILE A 97 1.56 -1.90 -13.36
C ILE A 97 0.26 -1.49 -14.02
N ARG A 98 -0.55 -2.47 -14.39
CA ARG A 98 -1.89 -2.24 -14.93
C ARG A 98 -2.74 -1.42 -13.99
N ILE A 99 -2.80 -1.79 -12.71
CA ILE A 99 -3.63 -1.11 -11.71
C ILE A 99 -3.20 0.35 -11.43
N LEU A 100 -1.92 0.68 -11.55
CA LEU A 100 -1.40 2.03 -11.27
C LEU A 100 -1.40 2.96 -12.49
N PHE A 101 -1.23 2.42 -13.70
CA PHE A 101 -0.91 3.22 -14.88
C PHE A 101 -1.88 3.06 -16.04
N GLU A 102 -2.70 2.00 -16.10
CA GLU A 102 -3.78 1.94 -17.08
C GLU A 102 -4.94 2.81 -16.59
N LYS A 103 -5.36 3.76 -17.43
CA LYS A 103 -6.59 4.51 -17.23
C LYS A 103 -7.75 3.64 -17.73
N GLU A 104 -8.84 3.62 -16.96
CA GLU A 104 -10.16 3.30 -17.50
C GLU A 104 -10.59 4.34 -18.54
#